data_AF-A0A438C2S6-F1
#
_entry.id   AF-A0A438C2S6-F1
#
_cell.length_a   1.000
_cell.length_b   1.000
_cell.length_c   1.000
_cell.angle_alpha   90.00
_cell.angle_beta   90.00
_cell.angle_gamma   90.00
#
_symmetry.space_group_name_H-M   'P 1'
#
loop_
_entity.id
_entity.type
_entity.pdbx_description
1 polymer ?
#
loop_
_entity_poly.entity_id
_entity_poly.type
_entity_poly.pdbx_seq_one_letter_code
_entity_poly.pdbx_strand_id
1 'polypeptide(L)'
;MFGFYFLNEYHGLDTKYRLLKRLDFPEMKFSLYFMGYEDTASAPSNETERIVWTFSQKATIELTHNWGTESDPDFKGYHNGNSEPRGFGHIGITVDDTYKACERFERLGVEFVKKPDDGNSPFFNSIFH
;
A
#
# COMPACT_ATOMS: atom_id res chain seq x y z
N MET A 1 -2.71 2.78 -9.45
CA MET A 1 -3.44 3.77 -8.61
C MET A 1 -4.72 3.18 -7.99
N PHE A 2 -4.90 1.86 -7.91
CA PHE A 2 -6.15 1.28 -7.38
C PHE A 2 -6.12 1.02 -5.85
N GLY A 3 -4.96 0.81 -5.23
CA GLY A 3 -4.87 0.43 -3.80
C GLY A 3 -5.23 1.51 -2.75
N PHE A 4 -5.24 2.79 -3.13
CA PHE A 4 -5.26 3.90 -2.15
C PHE A 4 -6.63 4.18 -1.50
N TYR A 5 -7.74 3.82 -2.15
CA TYR A 5 -9.09 4.09 -1.63
C TYR A 5 -9.57 3.03 -0.61
N PHE A 6 -8.91 1.87 -0.57
CA PHE A 6 -9.37 0.74 0.22
C PHE A 6 -9.06 0.89 1.72
N LEU A 7 -7.95 1.53 2.09
CA LEU A 7 -7.46 1.54 3.48
C LEU A 7 -7.86 2.78 4.31
N ASN A 8 -8.44 3.80 3.67
CA ASN A 8 -8.65 5.11 4.30
C ASN A 8 -9.90 5.21 5.19
N GLU A 9 -10.76 4.20 5.23
CA GLU A 9 -12.04 4.27 5.96
C GLU A 9 -12.38 3.00 6.74
N TYR A 10 -11.43 2.05 6.86
CA TYR A 10 -11.69 0.76 7.45
C TYR A 10 -10.98 0.54 8.78
N HIS A 11 -11.05 1.49 9.71
CA HIS A 11 -10.57 1.29 11.09
C HIS A 11 -11.31 2.17 12.09
N GLY A 12 -11.55 1.64 13.29
CA GLY A 12 -11.73 2.42 14.52
C GLY A 12 -10.40 2.93 15.11
N LEU A 13 -9.32 2.89 14.33
CA LEU A 13 -8.05 3.56 14.59
C LEU A 13 -8.18 4.98 14.07
N ASP A 14 -7.82 5.97 14.89
CA ASP A 14 -7.84 7.39 14.53
C ASP A 14 -6.92 7.74 13.32
N THR A 15 -6.10 6.78 12.83
CA THR A 15 -5.13 6.99 11.77
C THR A 15 -5.50 6.29 10.46
N LYS A 16 -5.60 7.08 9.39
CA LYS A 16 -5.84 6.64 8.01
C LYS A 16 -4.52 6.33 7.30
N TYR A 17 -4.53 5.45 6.31
CA TYR A 17 -3.35 5.16 5.49
C TYR A 17 -3.05 6.30 4.51
N ARG A 18 -1.99 7.08 4.78
CA ARG A 18 -1.72 8.35 4.10
C ARG A 18 -0.36 8.40 3.43
N LEU A 19 -0.24 9.27 2.43
CA LEU A 19 1.04 9.71 1.89
C LEU A 19 1.75 10.59 2.92
N LEU A 20 2.89 10.10 3.41
CA LEU A 20 3.71 10.80 4.41
C LEU A 20 4.65 11.78 3.73
N LYS A 21 5.36 11.31 2.70
CA LYS A 21 6.29 12.09 1.88
C LYS A 21 6.40 11.52 0.47
N ARG A 22 6.54 12.43 -0.49
CA ARG A 22 7.01 12.14 -1.85
C ARG A 22 8.41 12.72 -2.03
N LEU A 23 9.30 11.96 -2.67
CA LEU A 23 10.63 12.40 -3.08
C LEU A 23 10.76 12.17 -4.59
N ASP A 24 11.18 13.18 -5.34
CA ASP A 24 11.37 13.11 -6.78
C ASP A 24 12.87 13.19 -7.11
N PHE A 25 13.33 12.30 -7.99
CA PHE A 25 14.73 12.24 -8.43
C PHE A 25 14.80 12.37 -9.96
N PRO A 26 14.73 13.61 -10.51
CA PRO A 26 14.61 13.82 -11.95
C PRO A 26 15.78 13.27 -12.77
N GLU A 27 17.01 13.38 -12.26
CA GLU A 27 18.21 12.88 -12.93
C GLU A 27 18.17 11.35 -13.10
N MET A 28 17.53 10.65 -12.16
CA MET A 28 17.39 9.19 -12.17
C MET A 28 16.02 8.71 -12.66
N LYS A 29 15.10 9.64 -12.98
CA LYS A 29 13.75 9.38 -13.50
C LYS A 29 12.90 8.45 -12.63
N PHE A 30 12.90 8.65 -11.32
CA PHE A 30 11.95 7.98 -10.44
C PHE A 30 11.45 8.88 -9.31
N SER A 31 10.32 8.47 -8.74
CA SER A 31 9.74 9.06 -7.52
C SER A 31 9.56 7.99 -6.46
N LEU A 32 9.77 8.34 -5.20
CA LEU A 32 9.45 7.52 -4.03
C LEU A 32 8.23 8.09 -3.33
N TYR A 33 7.27 7.22 -3.00
CA TYR A 33 6.08 7.56 -2.21
C TYR A 33 6.12 6.75 -0.92
N PHE A 34 6.31 7.43 0.21
CA PHE A 34 6.30 6.83 1.53
C PHE A 34 4.89 6.91 2.11
N MET A 35 4.31 5.74 2.39
CA MET A 35 2.93 5.56 2.84
C MET A 35 2.91 4.95 4.25
N GLY A 36 1.96 5.33 5.10
CA GLY A 36 1.85 4.78 6.46
C GLY A 36 0.55 5.16 7.19
N TYR A 37 0.29 4.50 8.32
CA TYR A 37 -0.87 4.75 9.20
C TYR A 37 -0.56 5.84 10.24
N GLU A 38 -0.22 7.04 9.76
CA GLU A 38 0.18 8.16 10.63
C GLU A 38 -0.69 9.39 10.40
N ASP A 39 -0.88 10.18 11.46
CA ASP A 39 -1.56 11.47 11.33
C ASP A 39 -0.62 12.53 10.77
N THR A 40 -0.77 12.80 9.47
CA THR A 40 -0.02 13.84 8.76
C THR A 40 -0.23 15.26 9.30
N ALA A 41 -1.27 15.51 10.12
CA ALA A 41 -1.45 16.81 10.79
C ALA A 41 -0.43 17.04 11.92
N SER A 42 0.12 15.96 12.49
CA SER A 42 1.21 16.01 13.48
C SER A 42 2.61 16.14 12.85
N ALA A 43 2.71 15.95 11.53
CA ALA A 43 3.99 15.98 10.82
C ALA A 43 4.54 17.42 10.73
N PRO A 44 5.87 17.61 10.82
CA PRO A 44 6.49 18.91 10.60
C PRO A 44 6.13 19.50 9.23
N SER A 45 6.00 20.83 9.17
CA SER A 45 5.76 21.57 7.93
C SER A 45 7.04 21.82 7.15
N ASN A 46 8.19 21.92 7.84
CA ASN A 46 9.50 22.03 7.20
C ASN A 46 9.83 20.75 6.43
N GLU A 47 10.32 20.88 5.20
CA GLU A 47 10.54 19.74 4.32
C GLU A 47 11.57 18.74 4.84
N THR A 48 12.69 19.23 5.38
CA THR A 48 13.78 18.40 5.91
C THR A 48 13.34 17.68 7.17
N GLU A 49 12.68 18.39 8.09
CA GLU A 49 12.15 17.79 9.32
C GLU A 49 11.07 16.76 9.01
N ARG A 50 10.23 17.01 7.99
CA ARG A 50 9.22 16.03 7.55
C ARG A 50 9.85 14.77 6.96
N ILE A 51 11.00 14.88 6.29
CA ILE A 51 11.75 13.73 5.80
C ILE A 51 12.25 12.89 6.98
N VAL A 52 12.91 13.54 7.96
CA VAL A 52 13.39 12.86 9.18
C VAL A 52 12.24 12.20 9.93
N TRP A 53 11.12 12.90 10.08
CA TRP A 53 9.91 12.35 10.68
C TRP A 53 9.38 11.15 9.89
N THR A 54 9.29 11.23 8.57
CA THR A 54 8.77 10.12 7.74
C THR A 54 9.63 8.87 7.88
N PHE A 55 10.95 9.01 7.87
CA PHE A 55 11.88 7.89 8.02
C PHE A 55 11.96 7.33 9.46
N SER A 56 11.41 8.03 10.45
CA SER A 56 11.30 7.50 11.82
C SER A 56 10.00 6.74 12.09
N GLN A 57 9.04 6.78 11.15
CA GLN A 57 7.77 6.06 11.29
C GLN A 57 7.96 4.56 11.07
N LYS A 58 7.20 3.76 11.83
CA LYS A 58 7.22 2.30 11.71
C LYS A 58 6.29 1.84 10.60
N ALA A 59 6.58 0.67 10.03
CA ALA A 59 5.72 -0.01 9.06
C ALA A 59 5.31 0.87 7.86
N THR A 60 6.21 1.75 7.43
CA THR A 60 6.03 2.51 6.20
C THR A 60 6.22 1.60 4.98
N ILE A 61 5.48 1.90 3.92
CA ILE A 61 5.67 1.28 2.60
C ILE A 61 6.25 2.33 1.68
N GLU A 62 7.40 2.01 1.09
CA GLU A 62 8.02 2.79 0.04
C GLU A 62 7.57 2.24 -1.32
N LEU A 63 6.85 3.06 -2.09
CA LEU A 63 6.48 2.74 -3.47
C LEU A 63 7.42 3.49 -4.41
N THR A 64 8.19 2.75 -5.21
CA THR A 64 9.04 3.32 -6.25
C THR A 64 8.29 3.40 -7.56
N HIS A 65 8.16 4.61 -8.10
CA HIS A 65 7.61 4.86 -9.43
C HIS A 65 8.73 5.20 -10.40
N ASN A 66 9.06 4.25 -11.28
CA ASN A 66 9.95 4.50 -12.41
C ASN A 66 9.17 5.21 -13.52
N TRP A 67 9.59 6.41 -13.89
CA TRP A 67 8.83 7.27 -14.79
C TRP A 67 8.70 6.67 -16.19
N GLY A 68 7.50 6.76 -16.76
CA GLY A 68 7.19 6.27 -18.10
C GLY A 68 6.65 4.84 -18.13
N THR A 69 6.79 4.05 -17.06
CA THR A 69 6.24 2.68 -16.99
C THR A 69 4.72 2.65 -17.16
N GLU A 70 4.02 3.72 -16.77
CA GLU A 70 2.57 3.87 -16.93
C GLU A 70 2.09 4.10 -18.37
N SER A 71 2.99 4.50 -19.27
CA SER A 71 2.68 4.83 -20.67
C SER A 71 3.44 3.94 -21.66
N ASP A 72 4.26 3.02 -21.17
CA ASP A 72 5.04 2.09 -21.99
C ASP A 72 4.17 0.89 -22.40
N PRO A 73 3.84 0.72 -23.69
CA PRO A 73 3.02 -0.40 -24.16
C PRO A 73 3.75 -1.77 -24.07
N ASP A 74 5.08 -1.76 -23.97
CA ASP A 74 5.88 -2.97 -23.85
C ASP A 74 6.09 -3.39 -22.39
N PHE A 75 5.79 -2.51 -21.43
CA PHE A 75 5.86 -2.81 -20.01
C PHE A 75 4.80 -3.83 -19.59
N LYS A 76 5.25 -5.04 -19.22
CA LYS A 76 4.37 -6.16 -18.83
C LYS A 76 3.89 -6.10 -17.37
N GLY A 77 4.23 -5.04 -16.64
CA GLY A 77 4.01 -4.95 -15.20
C GLY A 77 5.19 -5.47 -14.39
N TYR A 78 5.16 -5.20 -13.08
CA TYR A 78 6.11 -5.78 -12.13
C TYR A 78 5.69 -7.22 -11.78
N HIS A 79 6.68 -8.07 -11.53
CA HIS A 79 6.44 -9.43 -11.05
C HIS A 79 6.13 -9.40 -9.55
N ASN A 80 5.02 -10.03 -9.15
CA ASN A 80 4.53 -9.99 -7.76
C ASN A 80 5.18 -11.03 -6.83
N GLY A 81 6.13 -11.83 -7.33
CA GLY A 81 6.87 -12.83 -6.57
C GLY A 81 6.13 -14.15 -6.25
N ASN A 82 4.85 -14.27 -6.63
CA ASN A 82 4.01 -15.44 -6.31
C ASN A 82 3.98 -16.51 -7.41
N SER A 83 4.63 -16.26 -8.54
CA SER A 83 4.91 -17.24 -9.60
C SER A 83 6.42 -17.36 -9.82
N GLU A 84 6.89 -18.26 -10.69
CA GLU A 84 8.33 -18.39 -10.93
C GLU A 84 8.91 -17.14 -11.63
N PRO A 85 10.12 -16.67 -11.26
CA PRO A 85 10.89 -17.05 -10.08
C PRO A 85 10.25 -16.50 -8.79
N ARG A 86 10.04 -17.37 -7.80
CA ARG A 86 9.37 -16.98 -6.54
C ARG A 86 10.26 -16.12 -5.63
N GLY A 87 9.65 -15.23 -4.86
CA GLY A 87 10.34 -14.34 -3.93
C GLY A 87 9.41 -13.69 -2.91
N PHE A 88 9.12 -12.40 -3.07
CA PHE A 88 8.16 -11.68 -2.24
C PHE A 88 6.76 -12.33 -2.30
N GLY A 89 6.05 -12.37 -1.18
CA GLY A 89 4.71 -12.94 -1.08
C GLY A 89 3.62 -11.87 -1.13
N HIS A 90 3.41 -11.20 0.01
CA HIS A 90 2.39 -10.15 0.16
C HIS A 90 2.70 -9.27 1.36
N ILE A 91 2.04 -8.11 1.42
CA ILE A 91 1.91 -7.33 2.64
C ILE A 91 0.65 -7.77 3.41
N GLY A 92 0.74 -7.74 4.74
CA GLY A 92 -0.39 -8.03 5.62
C GLY A 92 -0.90 -6.76 6.30
N ILE A 93 -2.22 -6.60 6.37
CA ILE A 93 -2.88 -5.52 7.11
C ILE A 93 -3.84 -6.14 8.10
N THR A 94 -3.64 -5.84 9.39
CA THR A 94 -4.53 -6.31 10.45
C THR A 94 -5.73 -5.37 10.55
N VAL A 95 -6.93 -5.94 10.64
CA VAL A 95 -8.20 -5.21 10.78
C VAL A 95 -9.01 -5.77 11.94
N ASP A 96 -9.91 -4.98 12.51
CA ASP A 96 -10.75 -5.40 13.64
C ASP A 96 -11.76 -6.48 13.25
N ASP A 97 -12.30 -6.40 12.02
CA ASP A 97 -13.31 -7.32 11.49
C ASP A 97 -13.02 -7.60 10.01
N THR A 98 -12.43 -8.76 9.73
CA THR A 98 -12.06 -9.19 8.38
C THR A 98 -13.27 -9.32 7.45
N TYR A 99 -14.41 -9.83 7.93
CA TYR A 99 -15.57 -10.06 7.07
C TYR A 99 -16.17 -8.74 6.58
N LYS A 100 -16.37 -7.79 7.49
CA LYS A 100 -16.87 -6.47 7.11
C LYS A 100 -15.84 -5.70 6.25
N ALA A 101 -14.53 -5.93 6.44
CA ALA A 101 -13.48 -5.36 5.58
C ALA A 101 -13.65 -5.88 4.14
N CYS A 102 -13.77 -7.20 4.02
CA CYS A 102 -13.98 -7.86 2.74
C CYS A 102 -15.29 -7.44 2.08
N GLU A 103 -16.40 -7.32 2.81
CA GLU A 103 -17.68 -6.81 2.27
C GLU A 103 -17.51 -5.40 1.69
N ARG A 104 -16.76 -4.51 2.36
CA ARG A 104 -16.47 -3.18 1.81
C ARG A 104 -15.59 -3.26 0.56
N PHE A 105 -14.54 -4.07 0.58
CA PHE A 105 -13.67 -4.28 -0.58
C PHE A 105 -14.45 -4.81 -1.79
N GLU A 106 -15.37 -5.76 -1.59
CA GLU A 106 -16.27 -6.24 -2.64
C GLU A 106 -17.17 -5.13 -3.19
N ARG A 107 -17.78 -4.31 -2.32
CA ARG A 107 -18.59 -3.15 -2.76
C ARG A 107 -17.80 -2.13 -3.58
N LEU A 108 -16.49 -2.02 -3.35
CA LEU A 108 -15.61 -1.13 -4.09
C LEU A 108 -14.96 -1.81 -5.31
N GLY A 109 -15.31 -3.06 -5.61
CA GLY A 109 -14.80 -3.80 -6.77
C GLY A 109 -13.35 -4.25 -6.64
N VAL A 110 -12.86 -4.51 -5.42
CA VAL A 110 -11.54 -5.11 -5.19
C VAL A 110 -11.51 -6.53 -5.74
N GLU A 111 -10.44 -6.86 -6.45
CA GLU A 111 -10.15 -8.24 -6.84
C GLU A 111 -9.55 -9.03 -5.67
N PHE A 112 -10.10 -10.21 -5.40
CA PHE A 112 -9.64 -11.10 -4.34
C PHE A 112 -8.89 -12.28 -4.92
N VAL A 113 -7.68 -12.54 -4.40
CA VAL A 113 -6.99 -13.81 -4.65
C VAL A 113 -7.60 -14.96 -3.85
N LYS A 114 -8.13 -14.65 -2.66
CA LYS A 114 -8.85 -15.58 -1.79
C LYS A 114 -9.91 -14.78 -1.01
N LYS A 115 -11.13 -15.31 -0.82
CA LYS A 115 -12.15 -14.72 0.07
C LYS A 115 -12.21 -15.39 1.43
N PRO A 116 -12.65 -14.70 2.51
CA PRO A 116 -12.65 -15.22 3.89
C PRO A 116 -13.12 -16.66 4.05
N ASP A 117 -14.14 -17.05 3.28
CA ASP A 117 -14.79 -18.35 3.35
C ASP A 117 -14.20 -19.41 2.39
N ASP A 118 -13.21 -19.06 1.56
CA ASP A 118 -12.58 -19.97 0.60
C ASP A 118 -11.53 -20.86 1.30
N GLY A 119 -11.98 -21.84 2.12
CA GLY A 119 -11.18 -23.00 2.50
C GLY A 119 -10.81 -23.15 3.99
N ASN A 120 -10.18 -24.29 4.31
CA ASN A 120 -10.00 -24.83 5.67
C ASN A 120 -8.80 -24.26 6.47
N SER A 121 -8.19 -23.16 6.02
CA SER A 121 -7.01 -22.56 6.66
C SER A 121 -7.28 -21.13 7.09
N PRO A 122 -6.82 -20.71 8.28
CA PRO A 122 -7.13 -19.40 8.84
C PRO A 122 -6.72 -18.30 7.87
N PHE A 123 -7.65 -17.38 7.65
CA PHE A 123 -7.49 -16.23 6.80
C PHE A 123 -6.38 -15.31 7.35
N PHE A 124 -5.22 -15.28 6.69
CA PHE A 124 -4.23 -14.23 6.90
C PHE A 124 -4.46 -13.18 5.82
N ASN A 125 -4.82 -11.96 6.24
CA ASN A 125 -5.24 -10.84 5.40
C ASN A 125 -4.23 -10.53 4.28
N SER A 126 -4.41 -11.11 3.09
CA SER A 126 -3.71 -10.73 1.87
C SER A 126 -4.66 -9.89 1.02
N ILE A 127 -4.51 -8.58 1.05
CA ILE A 127 -5.41 -7.66 0.32
C ILE A 127 -4.67 -6.99 -0.86
N PHE A 128 -3.35 -7.14 -0.97
CA PHE A 128 -2.58 -6.42 -1.98
C PHE A 128 -1.48 -7.29 -2.60
N HIS A 129 -1.55 -7.42 -3.93
CA HIS A 129 -0.46 -7.80 -4.83
C HIS A 129 -0.08 -6.61 -5.70
#